data_AF-A0A8B6DI08-F1
#
_entry.id   AF-A0A8B6DI08-F1
#
_cell.length_a   1.000
_cell.length_b   1.000
_cell.length_c   1.000
_cell.angle_alpha   90.00
_cell.angle_beta   90.00
_cell.angle_gamma   90.00
#
_symmetry.space_group_name_H-M   'P 1'
#
loop_
_entity.id
_entity.type
_entity.pdbx_description
1 polymer ?
#
loop_
_entity_poly.entity_id
_entity_poly.type
_entity_poly.pdbx_seq_one_letter_code
_entity_poly.pdbx_strand_id
1 'polypeptide(L)'
;MYILMYFFIPQVSMKLYYDYDNFMMKMERLDGTIIVQDFNHKKQYTLSGKACSKNDLPNGLNMQPPCIQSNATYRGRNTIGDDVAYDVDTWFIESSSWGNLTVSVMAHDCTLVVQGISTNANNVVSQTTIFYHNVQYTTLEATVFQVPQNCSES
;
A
#
# COMPACT_ATOMS: atom_id res chain seq x y z
N MET A 1 20.01 -33.40 -2.37
CA MET A 1 20.63 -32.07 -2.13
C MET A 1 19.59 -31.24 -1.39
N TYR A 2 19.83 -30.87 -0.14
CA TYR A 2 18.89 -30.07 0.65
C TYR A 2 19.47 -28.66 0.82
N ILE A 3 18.72 -27.65 0.38
CA ILE A 3 19.07 -26.25 0.61
C ILE A 3 18.23 -25.80 1.81
N LEU A 4 18.90 -25.45 2.91
CA LEU A 4 18.29 -24.86 4.09
C LEU A 4 18.31 -23.34 3.89
N MET A 5 17.19 -22.73 3.49
CA MET A 5 17.06 -21.28 3.41
C MET A 5 16.38 -20.76 4.69
N TYR A 6 17.10 -19.94 5.45
CA TYR A 6 16.51 -19.13 6.51
C TYR A 6 16.02 -17.83 5.91
N PHE A 7 14.71 -17.59 5.91
CA PHE A 7 14.14 -16.30 5.57
C PHE A 7 13.75 -15.57 6.86
N PHE A 8 14.41 -14.45 7.13
CA PHE A 8 13.86 -13.45 8.05
C PHE A 8 13.05 -12.49 7.18
N ILE A 9 11.72 -12.65 7.18
CA ILE A 9 10.83 -11.68 6.53
C ILE A 9 10.48 -10.66 7.61
N PRO A 10 11.02 -9.43 7.59
CA PRO A 10 10.56 -8.39 8.50
C PRO A 10 9.10 -8.09 8.18
N GLN A 11 8.18 -8.60 9.01
CA GLN A 11 6.78 -8.24 8.92
C GLN A 11 6.61 -6.86 9.55
N VAL A 12 6.23 -5.88 8.75
CA VAL A 12 5.89 -4.54 9.23
C VAL A 12 4.37 -4.44 9.28
N SER A 13 3.83 -4.21 10.47
CA SER A 13 2.42 -3.86 10.64
C SER A 13 2.26 -2.35 10.69
N MET A 14 1.26 -1.83 9.98
CA MET A 14 0.94 -0.41 9.95
C MET A 14 -0.56 -0.20 9.81
N LYS A 15 -1.06 0.94 10.32
CA LYS A 15 -2.40 1.43 10.04
C LYS A 15 -2.34 2.36 8.84
N LEU A 16 -3.18 2.09 7.83
CA LEU A 16 -3.26 2.87 6.60
C LEU A 16 -4.57 3.67 6.58
N TYR A 17 -4.46 4.96 6.28
CA TYR A 17 -5.58 5.82 5.92
C TYR A 17 -5.39 6.24 4.47
N TYR A 18 -6.44 6.09 3.67
CA TYR A 18 -6.39 6.27 2.22
C TYR A 18 -7.58 7.12 1.77
N ASP A 19 -7.31 8.32 1.29
CA ASP A 19 -8.33 9.24 0.78
C ASP A 19 -8.02 9.59 -0.67
N TYR A 20 -8.61 8.82 -1.59
CA TYR A 20 -8.38 8.98 -3.01
C TYR A 20 -8.93 10.31 -3.55
N ASP A 21 -10.07 10.75 -3.03
CA ASP A 21 -10.76 11.96 -3.50
C ASP A 21 -9.97 13.22 -3.15
N ASN A 22 -9.34 13.23 -1.97
CA ASN A 22 -8.46 14.33 -1.55
C ASN A 22 -6.98 14.11 -1.89
N PHE A 23 -6.62 13.00 -2.54
CA PHE A 23 -5.24 12.66 -2.92
C PHE A 23 -4.26 12.61 -1.72
N MET A 24 -4.72 12.03 -0.61
CA MET A 24 -3.95 11.94 0.65
C MET A 24 -3.83 10.51 1.15
N MET A 25 -2.67 10.17 1.69
CA MET A 25 -2.44 8.89 2.34
C MET A 25 -1.65 9.07 3.64
N LYS A 26 -1.96 8.28 4.66
CA LYS A 26 -1.20 8.23 5.91
C LYS A 26 -0.94 6.79 6.34
N MET A 27 0.29 6.52 6.77
CA MET A 27 0.71 5.26 7.36
C MET A 27 1.22 5.51 8.78
N GLU A 28 0.72 4.74 9.74
CA GLU A 28 1.19 4.75 11.14
C GLU A 28 1.82 3.40 11.45
N ARG A 29 3.14 3.37 11.67
CA ARG A 29 3.88 2.17 12.01
C ARG A 29 3.83 1.92 13.52
N LEU A 30 4.01 0.66 13.92
CA LEU A 30 4.07 0.27 15.33
C LEU A 30 5.23 0.91 16.11
N ASP A 31 6.31 1.27 15.42
CA ASP A 31 7.46 1.99 16.01
C ASP A 31 7.17 3.49 16.27
N GLY A 32 5.94 3.95 16.02
CA GLY A 32 5.52 5.34 16.19
C GLY A 32 5.85 6.23 15.00
N THR A 33 6.46 5.69 13.93
CA THR A 33 6.72 6.45 12.71
C THR A 33 5.42 6.70 11.96
N ILE A 34 5.17 7.95 11.60
CA ILE A 34 4.04 8.37 10.77
C ILE A 34 4.57 8.84 9.43
N ILE A 35 3.97 8.36 8.34
CA ILE A 35 4.27 8.83 6.99
C ILE A 35 2.98 9.40 6.40
N VAL A 36 3.01 10.66 5.99
CA VAL A 36 1.91 11.30 5.25
C VAL A 36 2.38 11.58 3.84
N GLN A 37 1.62 11.14 2.83
CA GLN A 37 1.86 11.44 1.43
C GLN A 37 0.73 12.34 0.92
N ASP A 38 1.13 13.50 0.39
CA ASP A 38 0.26 14.48 -0.25
C ASP A 38 0.56 14.43 -1.75
N PHE A 39 -0.35 13.83 -2.51
CA PHE A 39 -0.17 13.65 -3.94
C PHE A 39 -0.57 14.91 -4.74
N ASN A 40 -1.31 15.85 -4.15
CA ASN A 40 -1.59 17.15 -4.76
C ASN A 40 -0.32 18.00 -4.83
N HIS A 41 0.44 18.04 -3.74
CA HIS A 41 1.67 18.83 -3.63
C HIS A 41 2.94 18.02 -3.93
N LYS A 42 2.81 16.72 -4.21
CA LYS A 42 3.91 15.77 -4.45
C LYS A 42 4.92 15.71 -3.30
N LYS A 43 4.44 15.70 -2.06
CA LYS A 43 5.29 15.65 -0.84
C LYS A 43 5.04 14.40 -0.02
N GLN A 44 6.11 13.92 0.61
CA GLN A 44 6.07 12.94 1.69
C GLN A 44 6.65 13.55 2.95
N TYR A 45 5.88 13.47 4.03
CA TYR A 45 6.29 13.83 5.38
C TYR A 45 6.54 12.56 6.17
N THR A 46 7.67 12.47 6.86
CA THR A 46 7.98 11.35 7.76
C THR A 46 8.26 11.90 9.15
N LEU A 47 7.47 11.46 10.12
CA LEU A 47 7.56 11.85 11.52
C LEU A 47 8.03 10.65 12.34
N SER A 48 9.08 10.83 13.13
CA SER A 48 9.58 9.80 14.03
C SER A 48 10.04 10.45 15.34
N GLY A 49 9.27 10.25 16.41
CA GLY A 49 9.48 10.94 17.68
C GLY A 49 9.39 12.47 17.52
N LYS A 50 10.50 13.18 17.78
CA LYS A 50 10.60 14.64 17.61
C LYS A 50 11.16 15.05 16.24
N ALA A 51 11.65 14.10 15.46
CA ALA A 51 12.22 14.37 14.16
C ALA A 51 11.13 14.38 13.09
N CYS A 52 11.30 15.26 12.11
CA CYS A 52 10.47 15.31 10.94
C CYS A 52 11.30 15.55 9.69
N SER A 53 10.98 14.84 8.61
CA SER A 53 11.55 15.09 7.29
C SER A 53 10.46 15.28 6.26
N LYS A 54 10.78 16.07 5.25
CA LYS A 54 9.93 16.39 4.12
C LYS A 54 10.73 16.12 2.85
N ASN A 55 10.21 15.26 1.99
CA ASN A 55 10.83 14.89 0.73
C ASN A 55 9.82 15.01 -0.40
N ASP A 56 10.30 15.17 -1.63
CA ASP A 56 9.46 15.02 -2.81
C ASP A 56 9.05 13.56 -2.99
N LEU A 57 7.81 13.33 -3.40
CA LEU A 57 7.42 12.02 -3.91
C LEU A 57 8.22 11.72 -5.19
N PRO A 58 8.60 10.46 -5.44
CA PRO A 58 9.26 10.08 -6.69
C PRO A 58 8.49 10.56 -7.92
N ASN A 59 9.21 11.05 -8.93
CA ASN A 59 8.61 11.48 -10.20
C ASN A 59 7.79 10.34 -10.81
N GLY A 60 6.56 10.64 -11.23
CA GLY A 60 5.63 9.66 -11.79
C GLY A 60 4.86 8.84 -10.76
N LEU A 61 5.16 8.97 -9.46
CA LEU A 61 4.33 8.36 -8.43
C LEU A 61 3.00 9.10 -8.34
N ASN A 62 1.93 8.35 -8.61
CA ASN A 62 0.55 8.82 -8.54
C ASN A 62 -0.23 7.94 -7.59
N MET A 63 -1.22 8.53 -6.92
CA MET A 63 -2.15 7.79 -6.08
C MET A 63 -2.99 6.88 -6.98
N GLN A 64 -3.13 5.62 -6.58
CA GLN A 64 -3.88 4.64 -7.36
C GLN A 64 -5.35 4.65 -6.95
N PRO A 65 -6.30 4.38 -7.85
CA PRO A 65 -7.66 4.14 -7.40
C PRO A 65 -7.67 2.96 -6.40
N PRO A 66 -8.54 2.98 -5.37
CA PRO A 66 -8.58 1.93 -4.35
C PRO A 66 -9.15 0.59 -4.88
N CYS A 67 -9.50 0.54 -6.16
CA CYS A 67 -10.08 -0.62 -6.82
C CYS A 67 -9.25 -1.01 -8.06
N ILE A 68 -9.62 -2.12 -8.69
CA ILE A 68 -8.97 -2.69 -9.86
C ILE A 68 -8.91 -1.66 -11.00
N GLN A 69 -7.71 -1.45 -11.53
CA GLN A 69 -7.47 -0.53 -12.63
C GLN A 69 -8.06 -1.05 -13.93
N SER A 70 -8.47 -0.17 -14.84
CA SER A 70 -9.10 -0.55 -16.11
C SER A 70 -8.19 -1.36 -17.05
N ASN A 71 -6.88 -1.29 -16.87
CA ASN A 71 -5.88 -2.06 -17.62
C ASN A 71 -5.54 -3.41 -16.99
N ALA A 72 -6.24 -3.81 -15.92
CA ALA A 72 -5.95 -5.06 -15.23
C ALA A 72 -6.44 -6.29 -16.02
N THR A 73 -5.64 -7.35 -15.98
CA THR A 73 -5.98 -8.66 -16.54
C THR A 73 -6.49 -9.58 -15.44
N TYR A 74 -7.71 -10.10 -15.57
CA TYR A 74 -8.26 -11.07 -14.64
C TYR A 74 -7.44 -12.36 -14.65
N ARG A 75 -7.05 -12.85 -13.47
CA ARG A 75 -6.25 -14.07 -13.29
C ARG A 75 -7.04 -15.24 -12.72
N GLY A 76 -8.23 -14.98 -12.18
CA GLY A 76 -9.11 -16.02 -11.66
C GLY A 76 -9.67 -15.68 -10.28
N ARG A 77 -10.56 -16.57 -9.82
CA ARG A 77 -11.20 -16.52 -8.50
C ARG A 77 -10.64 -17.63 -7.63
N ASN A 78 -10.37 -17.32 -6.38
CA ASN A 78 -10.01 -18.31 -5.36
C ASN A 78 -10.83 -18.05 -4.10
N THR A 79 -10.82 -19.00 -3.19
CA THR A 79 -11.46 -18.88 -1.87
C THR A 79 -10.37 -18.82 -0.81
N ILE A 80 -10.46 -17.85 0.11
CA ILE A 80 -9.57 -17.71 1.26
C ILE A 80 -10.37 -18.01 2.53
N GLY A 81 -9.81 -18.86 3.40
CA GLY A 81 -10.44 -19.29 4.65
C GLY A 81 -10.84 -20.76 4.59
N ASP A 82 -11.22 -21.29 5.74
CA ASP A 82 -11.70 -22.68 5.91
C ASP A 82 -13.17 -22.63 6.36
N ASP A 83 -13.42 -22.39 7.65
CA ASP A 83 -14.78 -22.30 8.21
C ASP A 83 -15.56 -21.04 7.77
N VAL A 84 -14.86 -19.91 7.64
CA VAL A 84 -15.40 -18.67 7.06
C VAL A 84 -14.60 -18.38 5.82
N ALA A 85 -15.14 -18.83 4.69
CA ALA A 85 -14.55 -18.70 3.37
C ALA A 85 -15.02 -17.41 2.68
N TYR A 86 -14.08 -16.71 2.06
CA TYR A 86 -14.34 -15.53 1.25
C TYR A 86 -13.83 -15.75 -0.17
N ASP A 87 -14.69 -15.49 -1.14
CA ASP A 87 -14.28 -15.49 -2.54
C ASP A 87 -13.51 -14.21 -2.86
N VAL A 88 -12.36 -14.38 -3.48
CA VAL A 88 -11.48 -13.30 -3.92
C VAL A 88 -11.20 -13.39 -5.42
N ASP A 89 -11.35 -12.26 -6.09
CA ASP A 89 -10.99 -12.09 -7.49
C ASP A 89 -9.57 -11.52 -7.58
N THR A 90 -8.71 -12.18 -8.35
CA THR A 90 -7.32 -11.79 -8.52
C THR A 90 -7.10 -11.19 -9.90
N TRP A 91 -6.39 -10.07 -9.91
CA TRP A 91 -6.08 -9.28 -11.09
C TRP A 91 -4.58 -9.02 -11.17
N PHE A 92 -4.09 -8.87 -12.40
CA PHE A 92 -2.70 -8.56 -12.69
C PHE A 92 -2.59 -7.29 -13.50
N ILE A 93 -1.69 -6.40 -13.10
CA ILE A 93 -1.46 -5.11 -13.73
C ILE A 93 0.04 -5.01 -14.04
N GLU A 94 0.38 -4.87 -15.32
CA GLU A 94 1.74 -4.55 -15.73
C GLU A 94 1.98 -3.05 -15.51
N SER A 95 3.08 -2.73 -14.84
CA SER A 95 3.51 -1.34 -14.66
C SER A 95 5.01 -1.23 -14.78
N SER A 96 5.44 -0.30 -15.63
CA SER A 96 6.84 0.06 -15.79
C SER A 96 7.35 0.96 -14.66
N SER A 97 6.46 1.58 -13.88
CA SER A 97 6.83 2.60 -12.88
C SER A 97 7.06 2.03 -11.47
N TRP A 98 6.34 0.97 -11.09
CA TRP A 98 6.39 0.40 -9.73
C TRP A 98 6.50 -1.14 -9.71
N GLY A 99 6.77 -1.74 -10.86
CA GLY A 99 6.79 -3.20 -11.03
C GLY A 99 5.41 -3.79 -11.25
N ASN A 100 5.39 -5.08 -11.55
CA ASN A 100 4.17 -5.82 -11.82
C ASN A 100 3.38 -6.01 -10.54
N LEU A 101 2.08 -5.77 -10.62
CA LEU A 101 1.17 -5.75 -9.50
C LEU A 101 0.17 -6.90 -9.63
N THR A 102 0.01 -7.68 -8.57
CA THR A 102 -1.08 -8.63 -8.40
C THR A 102 -1.98 -8.09 -7.29
N VAL A 103 -3.27 -7.94 -7.55
CA VAL A 103 -4.24 -7.45 -6.56
C VAL A 103 -5.34 -8.49 -6.40
N SER A 104 -5.63 -8.89 -5.18
CA SER A 104 -6.76 -9.73 -4.83
C SER A 104 -7.76 -8.91 -4.01
N VAL A 105 -8.99 -8.86 -4.49
CA VAL A 105 -10.11 -8.16 -3.84
C VAL A 105 -11.23 -9.14 -3.53
N MET A 106 -12.03 -8.83 -2.52
CA MET A 106 -13.27 -9.55 -2.22
C MET A 106 -14.21 -9.47 -3.42
N ALA A 107 -14.76 -10.62 -3.84
CA ALA A 107 -15.56 -10.73 -5.06
C ALA A 107 -16.89 -9.95 -5.00
N HIS A 108 -17.38 -9.62 -3.80
CA HIS A 108 -18.70 -9.00 -3.62
C HIS A 108 -18.67 -7.46 -3.51
N ASP A 109 -17.59 -6.88 -2.99
CA ASP A 109 -17.51 -5.43 -2.71
C ASP A 109 -16.19 -4.79 -3.14
N CYS A 110 -15.31 -5.55 -3.80
CA CYS A 110 -13.98 -5.11 -4.22
C CYS A 110 -13.06 -4.64 -3.08
N THR A 111 -13.29 -5.08 -1.84
CA THR A 111 -12.40 -4.79 -0.72
C THR A 111 -11.02 -5.41 -0.94
N LEU A 112 -9.94 -4.61 -0.83
CA LEU A 112 -8.56 -5.10 -0.94
C LEU A 112 -8.27 -6.13 0.16
N VAL A 113 -7.71 -7.28 -0.25
CA VAL A 113 -7.31 -8.35 0.67
C VAL A 113 -5.81 -8.55 0.63
N VAL A 114 -5.25 -8.69 -0.58
CA VAL A 114 -3.83 -8.95 -0.78
C VAL A 114 -3.34 -8.16 -1.98
N GLN A 115 -2.15 -7.56 -1.84
CA GLN A 115 -1.45 -6.91 -2.94
C GLN A 115 -0.01 -7.43 -3.00
N GLY A 116 0.37 -7.97 -4.15
CA GLY A 116 1.73 -8.38 -4.46
C GLY A 116 2.37 -7.40 -5.43
N ILE A 117 3.53 -6.87 -5.10
CA ILE A 117 4.34 -6.03 -5.97
C ILE A 117 5.62 -6.79 -6.29
N SER A 118 5.88 -7.05 -7.57
CA SER A 118 7.12 -7.65 -8.04
C SER A 118 7.91 -6.64 -8.86
N THR A 119 9.13 -6.36 -8.42
CA THR A 119 10.07 -5.49 -9.12
C THR A 119 11.29 -6.31 -9.56
N ASN A 120 11.87 -5.95 -10.70
CA ASN A 120 13.15 -6.47 -11.14
C ASN A 120 14.09 -5.30 -11.38
N ALA A 121 15.11 -5.17 -10.55
CA ALA A 121 16.13 -4.15 -10.68
C ALA A 121 17.51 -4.82 -10.66
N ASN A 122 18.32 -4.60 -11.70
CA ASN A 122 19.68 -5.16 -11.82
C ASN A 122 19.74 -6.69 -11.64
N ASN A 123 18.80 -7.42 -12.23
CA ASN A 123 18.63 -8.89 -12.10
C ASN A 123 18.31 -9.37 -10.68
N VAL A 124 17.93 -8.48 -9.77
CA VAL A 124 17.40 -8.82 -8.46
C VAL A 124 15.89 -8.69 -8.51
N VAL A 125 15.21 -9.82 -8.40
CA VAL A 125 13.75 -9.87 -8.25
C VAL A 125 13.41 -9.64 -6.78
N SER A 126 12.64 -8.59 -6.51
CA SER A 126 12.05 -8.35 -5.21
C SER A 126 10.54 -8.58 -5.30
N GLN A 127 9.97 -9.14 -4.24
CA GLN A 127 8.54 -9.29 -4.08
C GLN A 127 8.13 -8.75 -2.73
N THR A 128 7.15 -7.84 -2.74
CA THR A 128 6.49 -7.34 -1.54
C THR A 128 5.05 -7.83 -1.55
N THR A 129 4.61 -8.46 -0.48
CA THR A 129 3.21 -8.86 -0.30
C THR A 129 2.63 -8.09 0.87
N ILE A 130 1.53 -7.40 0.63
CA ILE A 130 0.79 -6.59 1.60
C ILE A 130 -0.53 -7.29 1.84
N PHE A 131 -0.83 -7.58 3.10
CA PHE A 131 -2.13 -8.09 3.51
C PHE A 131 -2.93 -6.97 4.16
N TYR A 132 -4.17 -6.81 3.72
CA TYR A 132 -5.11 -5.83 4.23
C TYR A 132 -6.07 -6.53 5.18
N HIS A 133 -6.21 -5.99 6.38
CA HIS A 133 -7.08 -6.51 7.43
C HIS A 133 -7.85 -5.36 8.06
N ASN A 134 -9.05 -5.64 8.57
CA ASN A 134 -9.92 -4.65 9.22
C ASN A 134 -10.18 -3.39 8.37
N VAL A 135 -10.37 -3.59 7.06
CA VAL A 135 -10.67 -2.48 6.14
C VAL A 135 -12.05 -1.91 6.47
N GLN A 136 -12.12 -0.58 6.59
CA GLN A 136 -13.36 0.14 6.88
C GLN A 136 -13.50 1.31 5.90
N TYR A 137 -14.66 1.39 5.26
CA TYR A 137 -15.02 2.51 4.39
C TYR A 137 -15.76 3.56 5.20
N THR A 138 -15.09 4.68 5.47
CA THR A 138 -15.63 5.81 6.22
C THR A 138 -15.13 7.11 5.62
N THR A 139 -15.87 8.20 5.83
CA THR A 139 -15.35 9.55 5.62
C THR A 139 -14.21 9.78 6.62
N LEU A 140 -13.08 10.29 6.13
CA LEU A 140 -11.95 10.67 6.96
C LEU A 140 -12.02 12.17 7.25
N GLU A 141 -11.86 12.54 8.52
CA GLU A 141 -11.70 13.93 8.91
C GLU A 141 -10.35 14.46 8.41
N ALA A 142 -10.30 15.71 7.93
CA ALA A 142 -9.07 16.31 7.42
C ALA A 142 -7.92 16.31 8.45
N THR A 143 -8.25 16.31 9.74
CA THR A 143 -7.30 16.22 10.86
C THR A 143 -6.46 14.95 10.85
N VAL A 144 -6.95 13.86 10.23
CA VAL A 144 -6.21 12.60 10.10
C VAL A 144 -4.86 12.82 9.41
N PHE A 145 -4.83 13.68 8.40
CA PHE A 145 -3.66 13.94 7.54
C PHE A 145 -2.86 15.17 7.97
N GLN A 146 -3.23 15.85 9.06
CA GLN A 146 -2.51 17.02 9.52
C GLN A 146 -1.06 16.68 9.88
N VAL A 147 -0.15 17.46 9.33
CA VAL A 147 1.28 17.40 9.65
C VAL A 147 1.61 18.60 10.56
N PRO A 148 2.35 18.40 11.66
CA PRO A 148 2.88 19.47 12.50
C PRO A 148 3.56 20.59 11.70
N GLN A 149 3.32 21.86 12.07
CA GLN A 149 3.83 23.03 11.35
C GLN A 149 5.37 23.03 11.20
N ASN A 150 6.09 22.51 12.20
CA ASN A 150 7.55 22.41 12.13
C ASN A 150 8.06 21.44 11.04
N CYS A 151 7.19 20.64 10.43
CA CYS A 151 7.50 19.81 9.26
C CYS A 151 7.22 20.50 7.92
N SER A 152 6.41 21.56 7.89
CA SER A 152 6.00 22.22 6.65
C SER A 152 7.03 23.25 6.14
N GLU A 153 7.92 23.73 7.03
CA GLU A 153 8.81 24.87 6.79
C GLU A 153 10.23 24.52 6.28
N SER A 154 10.51 23.26 5.94
CA SER A 154 11.78 22.86 5.31
C SER A 154 11.72 22.72 3.79
#